data_AF-A0A523JPF6-F1
#
_entry.id   AF-A0A523JPF6-F1
#
_cell.length_a   1.000
_cell.length_b   1.000
_cell.length_c   1.000
_cell.angle_alpha   90.00
_cell.angle_beta   90.00
_cell.angle_gamma   90.00
#
_symmetry.space_group_name_H-M   'P 1'
#
loop_
_entity.id
_entity.type
_entity.pdbx_description
1 polymer ?
#
loop_
_entity_poly.entity_id
_entity_poly.type
_entity_poly.pdbx_seq_one_letter_code
_entity_poly.pdbx_strand_id
1 'polypeptide(L)'
;MIVALVVVFEILGLLSAVHSIMSSRTPQGSIAWAVSLIALPYVSVPAYWVFGRNKFRGHVFARQHELELIDDVIRQANDQITGVTAVGTANFDNHSFRLNFEITTVVFDADSAGKVERIFQNDFSASRLIQPDEYENKPHWFKLAVRTARLTVPAL
;
A
#
# COMPACT_ATOMS: atom_id res chain seq x y z
N MET A 1 41.59 9.77 15.29
CA MET A 1 41.00 8.40 15.27
C MET A 1 39.57 8.39 15.82
N ILE A 2 39.33 8.85 17.06
CA ILE A 2 37.99 8.87 17.67
C ILE A 2 37.00 9.74 16.88
N VAL A 3 37.38 10.97 16.50
CA VAL A 3 36.52 11.87 15.70
C VAL A 3 36.14 11.26 14.35
N ALA A 4 37.07 10.57 13.69
CA ALA A 4 36.79 9.87 12.43
C ALA A 4 35.77 8.74 12.64
N LEU A 5 35.90 7.98 13.72
CA LEU A 5 34.97 6.91 14.08
C LEU A 5 33.57 7.47 14.39
N VAL A 6 33.49 8.60 15.10
CA VAL A 6 32.23 9.32 15.37
C VAL A 6 31.55 9.71 14.06
N VAL A 7 32.27 10.37 13.15
CA VAL A 7 31.73 10.80 11.85
C VAL A 7 31.24 9.60 11.02
N VAL A 8 31.96 8.48 11.04
CA VAL A 8 31.54 7.26 10.33
C VAL A 8 30.20 6.74 10.87
N PHE A 9 30.03 6.67 12.18
CA PHE A 9 28.77 6.20 12.78
C PHE A 9 27.60 7.15 12.49
N GLU A 10 27.82 8.45 12.49
CA GLU A 10 26.78 9.44 12.11
C GLU A 10 26.35 9.27 10.65
N ILE A 11 27.30 9.09 9.73
CA ILE A 11 27.00 8.83 8.31
C ILE A 11 26.22 7.51 8.16
N LEU A 12 26.64 6.45 8.84
CA LEU A 12 25.95 5.16 8.80
C LEU A 12 24.55 5.22 9.42
N GLY A 13 24.38 6.01 10.49
CA GLY A 13 23.09 6.31 11.11
C GLY A 13 22.15 6.98 10.13
N LEU A 14 22.61 8.06 9.47
CA LEU A 14 21.84 8.79 8.48
C LEU A 14 21.42 7.89 7.30
N LEU A 15 22.35 7.12 6.73
CA LEU A 15 22.06 6.20 5.62
C LEU A 15 21.06 5.11 6.04
N SER A 16 21.23 4.55 7.24
CA SER A 16 20.32 3.53 7.78
C SER A 16 18.93 4.11 8.07
N ALA A 17 18.84 5.37 8.50
CA ALA A 17 17.57 6.05 8.73
C ALA A 17 16.77 6.23 7.43
N VAL A 18 17.45 6.67 6.35
CA VAL A 18 16.84 6.73 5.01
C VAL A 18 16.39 5.34 4.55
N HIS A 19 17.24 4.32 4.73
CA HIS A 19 16.89 2.95 4.37
C HIS A 19 15.68 2.41 5.15
N SER A 20 15.57 2.76 6.43
CA SER A 20 14.43 2.41 7.28
C SER A 20 13.13 2.98 6.74
N ILE A 21 13.09 4.27 6.40
CA ILE A 21 11.91 4.93 5.82
C ILE A 21 11.50 4.28 4.49
N MET A 22 12.49 3.90 3.67
CA MET A 22 12.24 3.31 2.35
C MET A 22 11.75 1.86 2.43
N SER A 23 12.14 1.11 3.46
CA SER A 23 11.89 -0.34 3.54
C SER A 23 10.73 -0.72 4.47
N SER A 24 10.28 0.21 5.31
CA SER A 24 9.30 -0.06 6.36
C SER A 24 7.86 -0.16 5.86
N ARG A 25 7.07 -0.97 6.57
CA ARG A 25 5.65 -1.23 6.28
C ARG A 25 4.71 -0.33 7.05
N THR A 26 5.09 0.06 8.26
CA THR A 26 4.30 0.89 9.16
C THR A 26 4.97 2.26 9.38
N PRO A 27 4.19 3.36 9.37
CA PRO A 27 4.69 4.71 9.70
C PRO A 27 5.40 4.77 11.05
N GLN A 28 4.77 4.21 12.10
CA GLN A 28 5.24 4.30 13.48
C GLN A 28 6.62 3.64 13.67
N GLY A 29 6.79 2.42 13.13
CA GLY A 29 8.08 1.71 13.20
C GLY A 29 9.19 2.41 12.42
N SER A 30 8.84 3.03 11.29
CA SER A 30 9.79 3.80 10.47
C SER A 30 10.34 5.00 11.25
N ILE A 31 9.45 5.76 11.90
CA ILE A 31 9.80 6.94 12.71
C ILE A 31 10.68 6.51 13.89
N ALA A 32 10.28 5.46 14.62
CA ALA A 32 11.05 4.97 15.76
C ALA A 32 12.49 4.61 15.37
N TRP A 33 12.67 3.88 14.27
CA TRP A 33 14.00 3.56 13.75
C TRP A 33 14.76 4.79 13.27
N ALA A 34 14.12 5.68 12.50
CA ALA A 34 14.78 6.89 11.98
C ALA A 34 15.28 7.80 13.10
N VAL A 35 14.45 8.07 14.12
CA VAL A 35 14.82 8.89 15.28
C VAL A 35 15.95 8.23 16.06
N SER A 36 15.89 6.92 16.31
CA SER A 36 16.93 6.20 17.04
C SER A 36 18.27 6.17 16.30
N LEU A 37 18.24 6.06 14.97
CA LEU A 37 19.41 6.04 14.10
C LEU A 37 20.12 7.38 14.00
N ILE A 38 19.39 8.48 14.20
CA ILE A 38 19.95 9.83 14.25
C ILE A 38 20.40 10.19 15.67
N ALA A 39 19.62 9.83 16.70
CA ALA A 39 19.90 10.26 18.07
C ALA A 39 21.02 9.43 18.74
N LEU A 40 21.12 8.13 18.44
CA LEU A 40 22.01 7.19 19.14
C LEU A 40 22.69 6.19 18.17
N PRO A 41 23.37 6.66 17.11
CA PRO A 41 23.84 5.82 16.00
C PRO A 41 24.71 4.63 16.42
N TYR A 42 25.52 4.78 17.47
CA TYR A 42 26.42 3.72 17.97
C TYR A 42 25.67 2.48 18.49
N VAL A 43 24.45 2.64 18.98
CA VAL A 43 23.61 1.54 19.47
C VAL A 43 22.61 1.11 18.41
N SER A 44 21.98 2.10 17.77
CA SER A 44 20.89 1.86 16.84
C SER A 44 21.33 1.34 15.48
N VAL A 45 22.53 1.68 14.97
CA VAL A 45 23.04 1.14 13.70
C VAL A 45 23.26 -0.38 13.79
N PRO A 46 24.00 -0.91 14.79
CA PRO A 46 24.13 -2.36 14.97
C PRO A 46 22.77 -3.04 15.18
N ALA A 47 21.91 -2.46 16.04
CA ALA A 47 20.59 -3.03 16.31
C ALA A 47 19.70 -3.07 15.06
N TYR A 48 19.74 -2.03 14.23
CA TYR A 48 18.96 -1.95 12.99
C TYR A 48 19.39 -3.02 11.97
N TRP A 49 20.67 -3.29 11.85
CA TRP A 49 21.15 -4.33 10.92
C TRP A 49 20.75 -5.74 11.35
N VAL A 50 20.62 -6.00 12.65
CA VAL A 50 20.17 -7.29 13.21
C VAL A 50 18.65 -7.43 13.15
N PHE A 51 17.90 -6.41 13.59
CA PHE A 51 16.45 -6.51 13.84
C PHE A 51 15.57 -5.74 12.84
N GLY A 52 16.10 -4.73 12.16
CA GLY A 52 15.32 -3.83 11.30
C GLY A 52 14.85 -4.46 9.97
N ARG A 53 15.38 -5.63 9.59
CA ARG A 53 15.14 -6.29 8.30
C ARG A 53 13.98 -7.28 8.31
N ASN A 54 12.75 -6.84 8.60
CA ASN A 54 11.58 -7.74 8.45
C ASN A 54 10.90 -7.60 7.08
N LYS A 55 11.38 -8.36 6.09
CA LYS A 55 10.66 -8.63 4.82
C LYS A 55 9.68 -9.80 5.00
N PHE A 56 8.50 -9.55 5.56
CA PHE A 56 7.44 -10.58 5.62
C PHE A 56 6.71 -10.73 4.27
N ARG A 57 7.31 -11.37 3.27
CA ARG A 57 6.73 -11.58 1.92
C ARG A 57 5.70 -12.73 1.89
N GLY A 58 4.73 -12.71 2.79
CA GLY A 58 4.01 -13.94 3.16
C GLY A 58 2.49 -13.96 3.11
N HIS A 59 1.79 -13.09 2.36
CA HIS A 59 0.31 -13.10 2.36
C HIS A 59 -0.38 -13.20 0.99
N VAL A 60 0.36 -13.34 -0.11
CA VAL A 60 -0.27 -13.43 -1.44
C VAL A 60 -0.53 -14.88 -1.87
N PHE A 61 0.22 -15.85 -1.33
CA PHE A 61 0.11 -17.26 -1.74
C PHE A 61 -1.04 -18.05 -1.09
N ALA A 62 -1.66 -17.54 -0.02
CA ALA A 62 -2.73 -18.27 0.68
C ALA A 62 -4.13 -18.09 0.06
N ARG A 63 -4.28 -17.22 -0.95
CA ARG A 63 -5.61 -16.81 -1.47
C ARG A 63 -5.98 -17.43 -2.81
N GLN A 64 -5.07 -18.12 -3.50
CA GLN A 64 -5.32 -18.58 -4.86
C GLN A 64 -6.39 -19.69 -4.93
N HIS A 65 -6.42 -20.61 -3.96
CA HIS A 65 -7.42 -21.68 -3.92
C HIS A 65 -8.80 -21.22 -3.42
N GLU A 66 -8.82 -20.17 -2.58
CA GLU A 66 -10.07 -19.53 -2.14
C GLU A 66 -10.70 -18.73 -3.30
N LEU A 67 -9.88 -18.12 -4.16
CA LEU A 67 -10.35 -17.40 -5.34
C LEU A 67 -10.94 -18.32 -6.42
N GLU A 68 -10.42 -19.55 -6.58
CA GLU A 68 -10.99 -20.54 -7.50
C GLU A 68 -12.40 -20.97 -7.07
N LEU A 69 -12.60 -21.27 -5.78
CA LEU A 69 -13.92 -21.61 -5.23
C LEU A 69 -14.91 -20.44 -5.34
N ILE A 70 -14.43 -19.20 -5.17
CA ILE A 70 -15.24 -18.00 -5.33
C ILE A 70 -15.61 -17.78 -6.81
N ASP A 71 -14.70 -18.00 -7.76
CA ASP A 71 -14.98 -17.81 -9.20
C ASP A 71 -16.05 -18.80 -9.70
N ASP A 72 -16.01 -20.05 -9.25
CA ASP A 72 -17.01 -21.05 -9.60
C ASP A 72 -18.40 -20.72 -9.03
N VAL A 73 -18.48 -20.25 -7.78
CA VAL A 73 -19.73 -19.80 -7.16
C VAL A 73 -20.27 -18.53 -7.84
N ILE A 74 -19.39 -17.58 -8.19
CA ILE A 74 -19.77 -16.38 -8.92
C ILE A 74 -20.31 -16.74 -10.29
N ARG A 75 -19.66 -17.65 -11.04
CA ARG A 75 -20.14 -18.10 -12.35
C ARG A 75 -21.52 -18.76 -12.25
N GLN A 76 -21.72 -19.65 -11.28
CA GLN A 76 -23.04 -20.27 -11.06
C GLN A 76 -24.12 -19.25 -10.71
N ALA A 77 -23.79 -18.22 -9.92
CA ALA A 77 -24.74 -17.14 -9.61
C ALA A 77 -24.98 -16.22 -10.81
N ASN A 78 -23.95 -15.96 -11.62
CA ASN A 78 -24.03 -15.09 -12.79
C ASN A 78 -24.90 -15.69 -13.91
N ASP A 79 -24.96 -17.02 -14.03
CA ASP A 79 -25.90 -17.68 -14.95
C ASP A 79 -27.38 -17.45 -14.59
N GLN A 80 -27.67 -17.05 -13.34
CA GLN A 80 -29.03 -16.73 -12.88
C GLN A 80 -29.31 -15.22 -12.82
N ILE A 81 -28.29 -14.37 -12.94
CA ILE A 81 -28.38 -12.92 -12.75
C ILE A 81 -27.91 -12.21 -14.02
N THR A 82 -28.84 -11.59 -14.75
CA THR A 82 -28.56 -10.91 -16.03
C THR A 82 -27.68 -9.66 -15.90
N GLY A 83 -27.57 -9.08 -14.70
CA GLY A 83 -26.67 -7.95 -14.42
C GLY A 83 -26.69 -7.52 -12.96
N VAL A 84 -25.53 -7.08 -12.45
CA VAL A 84 -25.38 -6.55 -11.09
C VAL A 84 -24.68 -5.20 -11.14
N THR A 85 -25.22 -4.22 -10.42
CA THR A 85 -24.60 -2.91 -10.23
C THR A 85 -24.49 -2.63 -8.75
N ALA A 86 -23.30 -2.26 -8.28
CA ALA A 86 -23.10 -1.75 -6.93
C ALA A 86 -22.66 -0.28 -7.01
N VAL A 87 -23.43 0.62 -6.39
CA VAL A 87 -23.07 2.04 -6.28
C VAL A 87 -23.10 2.40 -4.80
N GLY A 88 -22.01 2.97 -4.32
CA GLY A 88 -21.86 3.31 -2.92
C GLY A 88 -20.91 4.46 -2.69
N THR A 89 -20.77 4.82 -1.43
CA THR A 89 -19.87 5.89 -0.98
C THR A 89 -18.47 5.38 -0.62
N ALA A 90 -18.32 4.07 -0.42
CA ALA A 90 -17.06 3.45 -0.03
C ALA A 90 -15.98 3.60 -1.11
N ASN A 91 -14.86 4.20 -0.74
CA ASN A 91 -13.63 4.10 -1.53
C ASN A 91 -12.97 2.73 -1.31
N PHE A 92 -12.10 2.32 -2.24
CA PHE A 92 -11.37 1.07 -2.13
C PHE A 92 -10.11 1.21 -1.26
N ASP A 93 -10.32 1.49 0.03
CA ASP A 93 -9.26 1.62 1.02
C ASP A 93 -9.66 1.02 2.39
N ASN A 94 -8.66 0.76 3.22
CA ASN A 94 -8.90 0.11 4.52
C ASN A 94 -9.76 0.96 5.47
N HIS A 95 -9.72 2.29 5.33
CA HIS A 95 -10.43 3.20 6.21
C HIS A 95 -11.94 3.15 5.91
N SER A 96 -12.29 3.23 4.64
CA SER A 96 -13.65 3.09 4.13
C SER A 96 -14.26 1.73 4.48
N PHE A 97 -13.45 0.66 4.50
CA PHE A 97 -13.93 -0.69 4.82
C PHE A 97 -14.02 -1.03 6.31
N ARG A 98 -13.28 -0.34 7.19
CA ARG A 98 -13.20 -0.74 8.62
C ARG A 98 -13.71 0.31 9.59
N LEU A 99 -13.70 1.59 9.20
CA LEU A 99 -13.89 2.71 10.12
C LEU A 99 -15.05 3.59 9.72
N ASN A 100 -15.22 3.87 8.42
CA ASN A 100 -16.30 4.74 7.95
C ASN A 100 -17.66 4.04 7.96
N PHE A 101 -18.72 4.86 8.12
CA PHE A 101 -20.07 4.47 7.79
C PHE A 101 -20.30 4.73 6.30
N GLU A 102 -20.18 3.67 5.51
CA GLU A 102 -20.43 3.72 4.07
C GLU A 102 -21.74 3.03 3.72
N ILE A 103 -22.45 3.55 2.71
CA ILE A 103 -23.67 2.92 2.19
C ILE A 103 -23.41 2.46 0.77
N THR A 104 -23.88 1.26 0.43
CA THR A 104 -23.82 0.73 -0.93
C THR A 104 -25.17 0.15 -1.29
N THR A 105 -25.70 0.58 -2.43
CA THR A 105 -26.90 0.01 -3.05
C THR A 105 -26.47 -0.98 -4.11
N VAL A 106 -27.00 -2.19 -4.02
CA VAL A 106 -26.79 -3.24 -5.03
C VAL A 106 -28.11 -3.45 -5.78
N VAL A 107 -28.05 -3.35 -7.10
CA VAL A 107 -29.20 -3.50 -8.01
C VAL A 107 -28.93 -4.70 -8.92
N PHE A 108 -29.87 -5.64 -8.93
CA PHE A 108 -29.84 -6.84 -9.77
C PHE A 108 -30.72 -6.59 -11.02
N ASP A 109 -30.16 -5.89 -12.00
CA ASP A 109 -30.85 -5.48 -13.22
C ASP A 109 -29.85 -5.26 -14.37
N ALA A 110 -30.18 -5.80 -15.55
CA ALA A 110 -29.34 -5.71 -16.73
C ALA A 110 -29.26 -4.29 -17.30
N ASP A 111 -30.37 -3.54 -17.28
CA ASP A 111 -30.40 -2.17 -17.80
C ASP A 111 -29.54 -1.23 -16.95
N SER A 112 -29.62 -1.37 -15.63
CA SER A 112 -28.80 -0.63 -14.67
C SER A 112 -27.31 -0.94 -14.84
N ALA A 113 -26.96 -2.23 -15.00
CA ALA A 113 -25.58 -2.65 -15.25
C ALA A 113 -25.04 -2.05 -16.56
N GLY A 114 -25.82 -2.13 -17.65
CA GLY A 114 -25.43 -1.57 -18.93
C GLY A 114 -25.32 -0.03 -18.94
N LYS A 115 -26.01 0.68 -18.05
CA LYS A 115 -25.82 2.14 -17.87
C LYS A 115 -24.49 2.45 -17.20
N VAL A 116 -24.16 1.76 -16.10
CA VAL A 116 -22.90 1.97 -15.39
C VAL A 116 -21.70 1.53 -16.22
N GLU A 117 -21.82 0.43 -16.97
CA GLU A 117 -20.79 0.01 -17.91
C GLU A 117 -20.47 1.11 -18.93
N ARG A 118 -21.49 1.75 -19.51
CA ARG A 118 -21.31 2.86 -20.45
C ARG A 118 -20.61 4.06 -19.81
N ILE A 119 -20.90 4.37 -18.54
CA ILE A 119 -20.20 5.42 -17.79
C ILE A 119 -18.71 5.07 -17.69
N PHE A 120 -18.39 3.84 -17.27
CA PHE A 120 -16.99 3.40 -17.19
C PHE A 120 -16.28 3.40 -18.54
N GLN A 121 -16.91 2.90 -19.60
CA GLN A 121 -16.31 2.91 -20.94
C GLN A 121 -16.00 4.35 -21.41
N ASN A 122 -16.92 5.29 -21.15
CA ASN A 122 -16.70 6.70 -21.44
C ASN A 122 -15.54 7.28 -20.63
N ASP A 123 -15.48 7.02 -19.32
CA ASP A 123 -14.40 7.48 -18.45
C ASP A 123 -13.05 6.88 -18.86
N PHE A 124 -13.03 5.60 -19.22
CA PHE A 124 -11.81 4.92 -19.68
C PHE A 124 -11.29 5.52 -20.99
N SER A 125 -12.17 5.95 -21.89
CA SER A 125 -11.77 6.59 -23.16
C SER A 125 -11.02 7.91 -22.96
N ALA A 126 -11.26 8.59 -21.84
CA ALA A 126 -10.58 9.83 -21.44
C ALA A 126 -9.45 9.60 -20.43
N SER A 127 -9.23 8.36 -20.00
CA SER A 127 -8.25 8.02 -18.97
C SER A 127 -6.89 7.62 -19.54
N ARG A 128 -5.84 7.77 -18.74
CA ARG A 128 -4.51 7.23 -19.04
C ARG A 128 -4.33 5.92 -18.28
N LEU A 129 -4.00 4.84 -18.99
CA LEU A 129 -3.64 3.57 -18.36
C LEU A 129 -2.34 3.72 -17.56
N ILE A 130 -2.39 3.38 -16.27
CA ILE A 130 -1.21 3.37 -15.39
C ILE A 130 -0.51 2.02 -15.57
N GLN A 131 0.77 2.06 -15.95
CA GLN A 131 1.58 0.85 -16.08
C GLN A 131 2.21 0.46 -14.75
N PRO A 132 2.36 -0.85 -14.43
CA PRO A 132 2.93 -1.31 -13.16
C PRO A 132 4.35 -0.80 -12.89
N ASP A 133 5.15 -0.63 -13.93
CA ASP A 133 6.54 -0.18 -13.88
C ASP A 133 6.67 1.35 -13.73
N GLU A 134 5.58 2.11 -13.92
CA GLU A 134 5.64 3.57 -13.89
C GLU A 134 6.14 4.10 -12.54
N TYR A 135 5.70 3.48 -11.44
CA TYR A 135 6.20 3.83 -10.10
C TYR A 135 7.66 3.39 -9.91
N GLU A 136 8.04 2.22 -10.45
CA GLU A 136 9.41 1.69 -10.39
C GLU A 136 10.40 2.57 -11.16
N ASN A 137 9.96 3.21 -12.23
CA ASN A 137 10.75 4.13 -13.04
C ASN A 137 10.81 5.56 -12.48
N LYS A 138 10.04 5.90 -11.42
CA LYS A 138 10.16 7.23 -10.76
C LYS A 138 11.52 7.37 -10.06
N PRO A 139 12.08 8.59 -10.02
CA PRO A 139 13.36 8.85 -9.35
C PRO A 139 13.28 8.56 -7.85
N HIS A 140 14.42 8.19 -7.25
CA HIS A 140 14.49 7.80 -5.84
C HIS A 140 14.05 8.90 -4.88
N TRP A 141 14.28 10.17 -5.21
CA TRP A 141 13.82 11.29 -4.37
C TRP A 141 12.29 11.38 -4.32
N PHE A 142 11.58 11.06 -5.42
CA PHE A 142 10.12 11.06 -5.46
C PHE A 142 9.57 9.93 -4.58
N LYS A 143 10.17 8.73 -4.69
CA LYS A 143 9.82 7.60 -3.83
C LYS A 143 10.08 7.91 -2.35
N LEU A 144 11.19 8.58 -2.04
CA LEU A 144 11.50 9.02 -0.68
C LEU A 144 10.48 10.06 -0.19
N ALA A 145 10.10 11.03 -1.01
CA ALA A 145 9.06 12.01 -0.69
C ALA A 145 7.70 11.34 -0.39
N VAL A 146 7.29 10.37 -1.21
CA VAL A 146 6.06 9.59 -0.97
C VAL A 146 6.15 8.80 0.34
N ARG A 147 7.28 8.14 0.61
CA ARG A 147 7.48 7.33 1.83
C ARG A 147 7.54 8.18 3.10
N THR A 148 8.15 9.35 3.03
CA THR A 148 8.18 10.33 4.13
C THR A 148 6.81 10.96 4.37
N ALA A 149 6.08 11.34 3.32
CA ALA A 149 4.69 11.80 3.43
C ALA A 149 3.78 10.73 4.05
N ARG A 150 4.02 9.44 3.76
CA ARG A 150 3.28 8.34 4.42
C ARG A 150 3.48 8.31 5.94
N LEU A 151 4.55 8.90 6.47
CA LEU A 151 4.79 8.96 7.92
C LEU A 151 3.81 9.89 8.64
N THR A 152 3.20 10.83 7.91
CA THR A 152 2.22 11.78 8.47
C THR A 152 0.78 11.30 8.30
N VAL A 153 0.57 10.18 7.61
CA VAL A 153 -0.78 9.60 7.49
C VAL A 153 -1.23 9.22 8.91
N PRO A 154 -2.42 9.66 9.35
CA PRO A 154 -2.96 9.30 10.64
C PRO A 154 -2.86 7.80 10.81
N ALA A 155 -2.21 7.37 11.88
CA ALA A 155 -2.04 5.95 12.12
C ALA A 155 -3.39 5.39 12.58
N LEU A 156 -4.12 4.76 11.66
CA LEU A 156 -5.21 3.78 11.88
C LEU A 156 -5.66 3.19 10.53
#